data_AF-A0A939AAF4-F1
#
_entry.id   AF-A0A939AAF4-F1
#
_cell.length_a   1.000
_cell.length_b   1.000
_cell.length_c   1.000
_cell.angle_alpha   90.00
_cell.angle_beta   90.00
_cell.angle_gamma   90.00
#
_symmetry.space_group_name_H-M   'P 1'
#
loop_
_entity.id
_entity.type
_entity.pdbx_description
1 polymer ?
#
loop_
_entity_poly.entity_id
_entity_poly.type
_entity_poly.pdbx_seq_one_letter_code
_entity_poly.pdbx_strand_id
1 'polypeptide(L)'
;MATVRSGGNGRNELLDNVVAELSSPDSYMAVAHRANHEVPMPSVQELRDIVEQLRTVLFPGYFGPADLRPETVTYYVGATLDRVSRQLAEQVKRGFCFACAYDYDKDCRECEKRARSLADRFLSRLPEVRNMLALDVQAAFEGDPAARQPGEG
;
A
#
# COMPACT_ATOMS: atom_id res chain seq x y z
N MET A 1 6.07 -48.16 37.73
CA MET A 1 6.62 -47.37 36.61
C MET A 1 5.74 -47.60 35.39
N ALA A 2 4.81 -46.69 35.12
CA ALA A 2 3.97 -46.74 33.92
C ALA A 2 4.45 -45.66 32.96
N THR A 3 4.83 -46.10 31.76
CA THR A 3 5.50 -45.34 30.72
C THR A 3 4.53 -44.35 30.06
N VAL A 4 4.90 -43.07 30.09
CA VAL A 4 4.32 -42.01 29.26
C VAL A 4 4.77 -42.20 27.81
N ARG A 5 3.84 -42.09 26.85
CA ARG A 5 3.93 -41.68 25.41
C ARG A 5 2.74 -42.31 24.67
N SER A 6 2.03 -41.72 23.72
CA SER A 6 2.41 -40.67 22.76
C SER A 6 1.13 -40.04 22.21
N GLY A 7 0.81 -38.79 22.58
CA GLY A 7 -0.31 -38.02 22.02
C GLY A 7 0.10 -37.08 20.88
N GLY A 8 1.35 -37.17 20.41
CA GLY A 8 1.94 -36.20 19.48
C GLY A 8 2.02 -36.62 18.01
N ASN A 9 1.73 -37.88 17.66
CA ASN A 9 1.99 -38.38 16.30
C ASN A 9 0.89 -38.01 15.29
N GLY A 10 -0.39 -38.21 15.66
CA GLY A 10 -1.49 -38.03 14.71
C GLY A 10 -1.74 -36.58 14.29
N ARG A 11 -1.40 -35.60 15.13
CA ARG A 11 -1.52 -34.17 14.77
C ARG A 11 -0.41 -33.73 13.80
N ASN A 12 0.79 -34.29 13.93
CA ASN A 12 1.86 -34.03 12.97
C ASN A 12 1.57 -34.69 11.62
N GLU A 13 1.10 -35.95 11.63
CA GLU A 13 0.66 -36.63 10.41
C GLU A 13 -0.48 -35.87 9.69
N LEU A 14 -1.45 -35.31 10.44
CA LEU A 14 -2.48 -34.46 9.87
C LEU A 14 -1.89 -33.18 9.24
N LEU A 15 -0.99 -32.50 9.93
CA LEU A 15 -0.36 -31.28 9.41
C LEU A 15 0.46 -31.58 8.15
N ASP A 16 1.22 -32.69 8.15
CA ASP A 16 2.03 -33.11 7.01
C ASP A 16 1.14 -33.41 5.79
N ASN A 17 -0.01 -34.06 5.99
CA ASN A 17 -0.98 -34.33 4.93
C ASN A 17 -1.62 -33.04 4.40
N VAL A 18 -2.05 -32.13 5.28
CA VAL A 18 -2.61 -30.83 4.88
C VAL A 18 -1.59 -30.01 4.11
N VAL A 19 -0.33 -29.99 4.56
CA VAL A 19 0.77 -29.31 3.85
C VAL A 19 1.00 -29.93 2.47
N ALA A 20 0.99 -31.26 2.37
CA ALA A 20 1.17 -31.95 1.09
C ALA A 20 0.03 -31.64 0.11
N GLU A 21 -1.22 -31.65 0.57
CA GLU A 21 -2.38 -31.30 -0.27
C GLU A 21 -2.34 -29.84 -0.73
N LEU A 22 -2.13 -28.89 0.19
CA LEU A 22 -2.09 -27.45 -0.15
C LEU A 22 -0.87 -27.07 -0.99
N SER A 23 0.24 -27.81 -0.87
CA SER A 23 1.46 -27.59 -1.66
C SER A 23 1.46 -28.37 -2.98
N SER A 24 0.39 -29.12 -3.30
CA SER A 24 0.29 -29.81 -4.58
C SER A 24 0.07 -28.80 -5.72
N PRO A 25 0.72 -28.97 -6.89
CA PRO A 25 0.55 -28.09 -8.04
C PRO A 25 -0.91 -27.87 -8.44
N ASP A 26 -1.72 -28.93 -8.40
CA ASP A 26 -3.15 -28.85 -8.74
C ASP A 26 -3.93 -27.96 -7.76
N SER A 27 -3.56 -27.96 -6.48
CA SER A 27 -4.19 -27.11 -5.46
C SER A 27 -3.74 -25.65 -5.59
N TYR A 28 -2.43 -25.38 -5.52
CA TYR A 28 -1.98 -23.98 -5.46
C TYR A 28 -2.02 -23.30 -6.82
N MET A 29 -1.86 -23.98 -7.96
CA MET A 29 -1.94 -23.32 -9.28
C MET A 29 -3.35 -22.82 -9.59
N ALA A 30 -4.39 -23.42 -9.00
CA ALA A 30 -5.78 -22.95 -9.16
C ALA A 30 -6.00 -21.56 -8.54
N VAL A 31 -5.17 -21.15 -7.58
CA VAL A 31 -5.25 -19.85 -6.89
C VAL A 31 -4.01 -18.97 -7.08
N ALA A 32 -2.91 -19.53 -7.60
CA ALA A 32 -1.68 -18.81 -7.85
C ALA A 32 -1.77 -18.04 -9.17
N HIS A 33 -2.12 -16.76 -9.06
CA HIS A 33 -1.94 -15.82 -10.17
C HIS A 33 -0.45 -15.53 -10.34
N ARG A 34 0.21 -16.21 -11.29
CA ARG A 34 1.54 -15.78 -11.74
C ARG A 34 1.37 -14.49 -12.52
N ALA A 35 1.79 -13.38 -11.94
CA ALA A 35 1.99 -12.16 -12.69
C ALA A 35 3.08 -12.40 -13.74
N ASN A 36 2.93 -11.77 -14.91
CA ASN A 36 3.99 -11.80 -15.92
C ASN A 36 5.28 -11.22 -15.32
N HIS A 37 6.42 -11.73 -15.78
CA HIS A 37 7.78 -11.26 -15.43
C HIS A 37 8.28 -11.58 -14.01
N GLU A 38 7.66 -12.51 -13.28
CA GLU A 38 8.05 -12.86 -11.90
C GLU A 38 7.94 -11.67 -10.92
N VAL A 39 7.22 -10.62 -11.30
CA VAL A 39 6.99 -9.44 -10.47
C VAL A 39 5.84 -9.72 -9.49
N PRO A 40 5.98 -9.46 -8.18
CA PRO A 40 4.89 -9.68 -7.24
C PRO A 40 3.70 -8.75 -7.52
N MET A 41 2.50 -9.19 -7.14
CA MET A 41 1.30 -8.36 -7.17
C MET A 41 1.48 -7.07 -6.34
N PRO A 42 0.73 -5.99 -6.67
CA PRO A 42 0.65 -4.83 -5.80
C PRO A 42 0.26 -5.21 -4.37
N SER A 43 0.96 -4.65 -3.40
CA SER A 43 0.73 -4.91 -1.98
C SER A 43 -0.31 -3.94 -1.44
N VAL A 44 -1.43 -4.48 -0.97
CA VAL A 44 -2.48 -3.71 -0.29
C VAL A 44 -1.94 -3.00 0.95
N GLN A 45 -1.00 -3.63 1.67
CA GLN A 45 -0.37 -3.03 2.84
C GLN A 45 0.48 -1.81 2.46
N GLU A 46 1.32 -1.91 1.42
CA GLU A 46 2.12 -0.79 0.93
C GLU A 46 1.25 0.35 0.41
N LEU A 47 0.16 0.04 -0.30
CA LEU A 47 -0.81 1.04 -0.77
C LEU A 47 -1.48 1.76 0.40
N ARG A 48 -1.83 1.05 1.47
CA ARG A 48 -2.34 1.66 2.70
C ARG A 48 -1.30 2.59 3.32
N ASP A 49 -0.06 2.15 3.43
CA ASP A 49 1.01 2.96 4.02
C ASP A 49 1.31 4.22 3.19
N ILE A 50 1.20 4.14 1.86
CA ILE A 50 1.29 5.30 0.96
C ILE A 50 0.15 6.29 1.27
N VAL A 51 -1.08 5.82 1.39
CA VAL A 51 -2.24 6.68 1.70
C VAL A 51 -2.07 7.36 3.06
N GLU A 52 -1.64 6.63 4.09
CA GLU A 52 -1.41 7.20 5.42
C GLU A 52 -0.32 8.28 5.42
N GLN A 53 0.75 8.10 4.65
CA GLN A 53 1.76 9.15 4.45
C GLN A 53 1.25 10.36 3.68
N LEU A 54 0.41 10.15 2.66
CA LEU A 54 -0.19 11.26 1.92
C LEU A 54 -1.12 12.06 2.82
N ARG A 55 -1.89 11.41 3.70
CA ARG A 55 -2.72 12.10 4.71
C ARG A 55 -1.88 13.01 5.58
N THR A 56 -0.66 12.59 5.95
CA THR A 56 0.19 13.44 6.79
C THR A 56 0.80 14.64 6.09
N VAL A 57 0.96 14.55 4.77
CA VAL A 57 1.40 15.68 3.94
C VAL A 57 0.24 16.62 3.62
N LEU A 58 -0.94 16.07 3.33
CA LEU A 58 -2.12 16.86 2.97
C LEU A 58 -2.71 17.59 4.18
N PHE A 59 -2.66 16.97 5.36
CA PHE A 59 -3.25 17.50 6.59
C PHE A 59 -2.24 17.49 7.75
N PRO A 60 -1.16 18.30 7.66
CA PRO A 60 -0.19 18.40 8.74
C PRO A 60 -0.89 18.92 10.01
N GLY A 61 -0.62 18.26 11.15
CA GLY A 61 -1.26 18.56 12.43
C GLY A 61 -2.52 17.73 12.75
N TYR A 62 -3.12 17.07 11.75
CA TYR A 62 -4.23 16.13 11.94
C TYR A 62 -3.75 14.68 11.96
N PHE A 63 -3.03 14.32 10.91
CA PHE A 63 -2.44 13.00 10.74
C PHE A 63 -0.93 13.25 10.65
N GLY A 64 -0.16 13.02 11.70
CA GLY A 64 1.29 13.31 11.65
C GLY A 64 1.88 13.67 13.01
N PRO A 65 3.18 14.00 13.05
CA PRO A 65 3.84 14.37 14.30
C PRO A 65 3.16 15.58 14.94
N ALA A 66 2.80 15.46 16.21
CA ALA A 66 2.12 16.51 16.97
C ALA A 66 2.94 17.81 17.04
N ASP A 67 4.26 17.73 16.96
CA ASP A 67 5.19 18.87 17.05
C ASP A 67 5.73 19.34 15.69
N LEU A 68 4.91 19.29 14.63
CA LEU A 68 5.28 19.89 13.34
C LEU A 68 5.36 21.41 13.46
N ARG A 69 6.58 21.94 13.55
CA ARG A 69 6.83 23.39 13.56
C ARG A 69 7.01 23.93 12.14
N PRO A 70 6.66 25.20 11.86
CA PRO A 70 6.78 25.81 10.53
C PRO A 70 8.16 25.62 9.89
N GLU A 71 9.23 25.63 10.69
CA GLU A 71 10.61 25.49 10.21
C GLU A 71 10.95 24.07 9.77
N THR A 72 10.20 23.07 10.26
CA THR A 72 10.43 21.64 10.02
C THR A 72 9.47 21.02 8.99
N VAL A 73 8.34 21.68 8.72
CA VAL A 73 7.30 21.20 7.80
C VAL A 73 7.86 20.95 6.40
N THR A 74 8.69 21.86 5.87
CA THR A 74 9.27 21.70 4.52
C THR A 74 10.11 20.43 4.41
N TYR A 75 10.94 20.13 5.41
CA TYR A 75 11.77 18.93 5.44
C TYR A 75 10.93 17.67 5.57
N TYR A 76 9.93 17.69 6.46
CA TYR A 76 9.03 16.57 6.66
C TYR A 76 8.25 16.23 5.39
N VAL A 77 7.65 17.23 4.74
CA VAL A 77 6.90 17.07 3.49
C VAL A 77 7.81 16.55 2.38
N GLY A 78 8.99 17.15 2.20
CA GLY A 78 9.94 16.73 1.17
C GLY A 78 10.36 15.27 1.34
N ALA A 79 10.78 14.88 2.55
CA ALA A 79 11.21 13.50 2.83
C ALA A 79 10.05 12.48 2.68
N THR A 80 8.84 12.86 3.10
CA THR A 80 7.67 11.99 3.00
C THR A 80 7.27 11.79 1.53
N LEU A 81 7.21 12.86 0.73
CA LEU A 81 6.85 12.77 -0.68
C LEU A 81 7.89 12.05 -1.53
N ASP A 82 9.18 12.20 -1.21
CA ASP A 82 10.27 11.44 -1.83
C ASP A 82 10.12 9.92 -1.59
N ARG A 83 9.77 9.53 -0.36
CA ARG A 83 9.45 8.13 -0.03
C ARG A 83 8.20 7.64 -0.74
N VAL A 84 7.12 8.42 -0.71
CA VAL A 84 5.86 8.08 -1.39
C VAL A 84 6.06 7.91 -2.89
N SER A 85 6.82 8.78 -3.55
CA SER A 85 7.10 8.67 -5.00
C SER A 85 7.71 7.31 -5.34
N ARG A 86 8.75 6.88 -4.61
CA ARG A 86 9.38 5.56 -4.82
C ARG A 86 8.41 4.41 -4.59
N GLN A 87 7.68 4.42 -3.47
CA GLN A 87 6.75 3.34 -3.13
C GLN A 87 5.61 3.25 -4.15
N LEU A 88 5.02 4.39 -4.54
CA LEU A 88 3.93 4.44 -5.50
C LEU A 88 4.38 3.99 -6.89
N ALA A 89 5.55 4.43 -7.36
CA ALA A 89 6.11 3.97 -8.63
C ALA A 89 6.30 2.45 -8.63
N GLU A 90 6.76 1.86 -7.53
CA GLU A 90 6.89 0.40 -7.43
C GLU A 90 5.53 -0.31 -7.48
N GLN A 91 4.52 0.17 -6.75
CA GLN A 91 3.17 -0.44 -6.78
C GLN A 91 2.50 -0.30 -8.15
N VAL A 92 2.65 0.84 -8.81
CA VAL A 92 2.14 1.06 -10.18
C VAL A 92 2.86 0.16 -11.18
N LYS A 93 4.17 -0.02 -11.05
CA LYS A 93 4.95 -0.95 -11.89
C LYS A 93 4.42 -2.37 -11.76
N ARG A 94 4.18 -2.84 -10.53
CA ARG A 94 3.59 -4.17 -10.26
C ARG A 94 2.23 -4.33 -10.93
N GLY A 95 1.39 -3.29 -10.88
CA GLY A 95 0.11 -3.26 -11.59
C GLY A 95 0.24 -3.33 -13.12
N PHE A 96 1.19 -2.61 -13.70
CA PHE A 96 1.47 -2.68 -15.13
C PHE A 96 2.04 -4.02 -15.56
N CYS A 97 2.99 -4.59 -14.81
CA CYS A 97 3.57 -5.91 -15.09
C CYS A 97 2.49 -7.01 -15.05
N PHE A 98 1.51 -6.91 -14.14
CA PHE A 98 0.38 -7.85 -14.11
C PHE A 98 -0.47 -7.82 -15.40
N ALA A 99 -0.68 -6.64 -15.98
CA ALA A 99 -1.47 -6.47 -17.21
C ALA A 99 -0.62 -6.43 -18.49
N CYS A 100 0.70 -6.62 -18.39
CA CYS A 100 1.61 -6.47 -19.52
C CYS A 100 1.51 -7.67 -20.46
N ALA A 101 1.10 -7.43 -21.71
CA ALA A 101 0.95 -8.48 -22.73
C ALA A 101 2.29 -8.92 -23.36
N TYR A 102 3.40 -8.27 -23.04
CA TYR A 102 4.71 -8.54 -23.65
C TYR A 102 5.51 -9.51 -22.77
N ASP A 103 5.61 -10.78 -23.17
CA ASP A 103 6.17 -11.87 -22.37
C ASP A 103 7.71 -11.99 -22.45
N TYR A 104 8.38 -11.02 -23.10
CA TYR A 104 9.76 -11.22 -23.57
C TYR A 104 10.85 -10.50 -22.74
N ASP A 105 10.50 -9.59 -21.83
CA ASP A 105 11.50 -8.83 -21.06
C ASP A 105 11.15 -8.79 -19.57
N LYS A 106 11.88 -9.57 -18.76
CA LYS A 106 11.68 -9.69 -17.31
C LYS A 106 11.81 -8.35 -16.58
N ASP A 107 12.54 -7.39 -17.15
CA ASP A 107 12.83 -6.10 -16.50
C ASP A 107 11.86 -4.98 -16.90
N CYS A 108 10.81 -5.25 -17.69
CA CYS A 108 9.87 -4.29 -18.30
C CYS A 108 10.22 -2.79 -18.08
N ARG A 109 11.29 -2.32 -18.75
CA ARG A 109 11.81 -0.95 -18.54
C ARG A 109 10.77 0.12 -18.87
N GLU A 110 9.90 -0.18 -19.84
CA GLU A 110 8.76 0.68 -20.18
C GLU A 110 7.72 0.74 -19.05
N CYS A 111 7.46 -0.37 -18.35
CA CYS A 111 6.60 -0.38 -17.16
C CYS A 111 7.19 0.51 -16.07
N GLU A 112 8.49 0.40 -15.81
CA GLU A 112 9.19 1.21 -14.81
C GLU A 112 9.13 2.71 -15.15
N LYS A 113 9.46 3.08 -16.39
CA LYS A 113 9.42 4.48 -16.84
C LYS A 113 8.02 5.07 -16.77
N ARG A 114 7.01 4.31 -17.22
CA ARG A 114 5.59 4.72 -17.13
C ARG A 114 5.14 4.85 -15.68
N ALA A 115 5.53 3.93 -14.81
CA ALA A 115 5.15 3.95 -13.41
C ALA A 115 5.73 5.17 -12.67
N ARG A 116 7.01 5.48 -12.88
CA ARG A 116 7.64 6.70 -12.33
C ARG A 116 6.94 7.96 -12.83
N SER A 117 6.73 8.08 -14.14
CA SER A 117 6.04 9.24 -14.72
C SER A 117 4.61 9.40 -14.18
N LEU A 118 3.89 8.32 -13.95
CA LEU A 118 2.54 8.37 -13.38
C LEU A 118 2.56 8.78 -11.90
N ALA A 119 3.51 8.25 -11.12
CA ALA A 119 3.70 8.66 -9.73
C ALA A 119 4.01 10.15 -9.63
N ASP A 120 4.97 10.66 -10.41
CA ASP A 120 5.33 12.09 -10.41
C ASP A 120 4.15 12.99 -10.80
N ARG A 121 3.37 12.59 -11.80
CA ARG A 121 2.15 13.30 -12.20
C ARG A 121 1.07 13.28 -11.12
N PHE A 122 0.96 12.20 -10.36
CA PHE A 122 0.05 12.12 -9.23
C PHE A 122 0.51 13.06 -8.11
N LEU A 123 1.80 13.01 -7.76
CA LEU A 123 2.39 13.90 -6.75
C LEU A 123 2.25 15.38 -7.11
N SER A 124 2.40 15.75 -8.39
CA SER A 124 2.23 17.14 -8.83
C SER A 124 0.80 17.67 -8.66
N ARG A 125 -0.19 16.79 -8.47
CA ARG A 125 -1.60 17.14 -8.23
C ARG A 125 -1.94 17.27 -6.75
N LEU A 126 -1.05 16.89 -5.83
CA LEU A 126 -1.33 16.94 -4.40
C LEU A 126 -1.71 18.34 -3.88
N PRO A 127 -1.13 19.46 -4.35
CA PRO A 127 -1.60 20.79 -3.94
C PRO A 127 -3.06 21.06 -4.32
N GLU A 128 -3.48 20.64 -5.51
CA GLU A 128 -4.86 20.76 -5.97
C GLU A 128 -5.80 19.87 -5.15
N VAL A 129 -5.40 18.63 -4.89
CA VAL A 129 -6.13 17.70 -4.00
C VAL A 129 -6.32 18.28 -2.61
N ARG A 130 -5.25 18.87 -2.02
CA ARG A 130 -5.35 19.53 -0.72
C ARG A 130 -6.35 20.68 -0.73
N ASN A 131 -6.37 21.49 -1.78
CA ASN A 131 -7.32 22.60 -1.89
C ASN A 131 -8.76 22.11 -2.00
N MET A 132 -9.02 21.06 -2.79
CA MET A 132 -10.36 20.45 -2.89
C MET A 132 -10.82 19.91 -1.53
N LEU A 133 -9.95 19.15 -0.84
CA LEU A 133 -10.30 18.57 0.45
C LEU A 133 -10.48 19.62 1.57
N ALA A 134 -9.75 20.72 1.52
CA ALA A 134 -9.95 21.83 2.45
C ALA A 134 -11.33 22.48 2.28
N LEU A 135 -11.83 22.57 1.05
CA LEU A 135 -13.19 23.05 0.77
C LEU A 135 -14.24 22.04 1.26
N ASP A 136 -13.99 20.74 1.12
CA ASP A 136 -14.90 19.70 1.60
C ASP A 136 -15.02 19.72 3.14
N VAL A 137 -13.90 19.93 3.86
CA VAL A 137 -13.91 20.09 5.32
C VAL A 137 -14.69 21.35 5.74
N GLN A 138 -14.47 22.47 5.05
CA GLN A 138 -15.19 23.71 5.32
C GLN A 138 -16.70 23.55 5.06
N ALA A 139 -17.09 22.89 3.97
CA ALA A 139 -18.48 22.63 3.63
C ALA A 139 -19.16 21.66 4.60
N ALA A 140 -18.46 20.61 5.04
CA ALA A 140 -18.94 19.69 6.06
C ALA A 140 -19.17 20.40 7.41
N PHE A 141 -18.26 21.31 7.78
CA PHE A 141 -18.41 22.16 8.97
C PHE A 141 -19.58 23.14 8.87
N GLU A 142 -19.74 23.82 7.74
CA GLU A 142 -20.85 24.76 7.52
C GLU A 142 -22.23 24.07 7.43
N GLY A 143 -22.25 22.78 7.03
CA GLY A 143 -23.45 21.97 6.89
C GLY A 143 -23.90 21.22 8.16
N ASP A 144 -23.06 21.14 9.19
CA ASP A 144 -23.38 20.45 10.45
C ASP A 144 -23.49 21.43 11.63
N PRO A 145 -24.72 21.79 12.08
CA PRO A 145 -24.93 22.67 13.23
C PRO A 145 -24.35 22.17 14.55
N ALA A 146 -23.95 20.89 14.63
CA ALA A 146 -23.33 20.28 15.81
C ALA A 146 -21.79 20.34 15.79
N ALA A 147 -21.16 20.59 14.63
CA ALA A 147 -19.71 20.71 14.52
C ALA A 147 -19.23 21.99 15.21
N ARG A 148 -18.31 21.86 16.17
CA ARG A 148 -17.84 23.02 16.95
C ARG A 148 -16.52 23.57 16.43
N GLN A 149 -15.73 22.75 15.73
CA GLN A 149 -14.46 23.14 15.13
C GLN A 149 -14.26 22.40 13.78
N PRO A 150 -13.59 23.01 12.77
CA PRO A 150 -13.33 22.38 11.47
C PRO A 150 -12.52 21.08 11.51
N GLY A 151 -12.02 20.68 12.68
CA GLY A 151 -11.20 19.48 12.87
C GLY A 151 -11.87 18.33 13.62
N GLU A 152 -13.14 18.46 14.02
CA GLU A 152 -13.93 17.35 14.55
C GLU A 152 -14.57 16.60 13.37
N GLY A 153 -13.88 15.57 12.85
CA GLY A 153 -14.38 14.73 11.75
C GLY A 153 -13.50 13.52 11.46
#